data_AF-A0A2K6RZ91-F1
#
_entry.id   AF-A0A2K6RZ91-F1
#
_cell.length_a   1.000
_cell.length_b   1.000
_cell.length_c   1.000
_cell.angle_alpha   90.00
_cell.angle_beta   90.00
_cell.angle_gamma   90.00
#
_symmetry.space_group_name_H-M   'P 1'
#
loop_
_entity.id
_entity.type
_entity.pdbx_description
1 polymer ?
#
loop_
_entity_poly.entity_id
_entity_poly.type
_entity_poly.pdbx_seq_one_letter_code
_entity_poly.pdbx_strand_id
1 'polypeptide(L)'
;QSPEKSASFFSKVTYSWFSRVITLGYKRPLEREDLFELNETDSSYTVCPIFEKQWRKEVLRTKERQKAKASFHKEADDTKPSLLYALWNTFKSVLIQVALFKVFADILSFTSPLIMKQMIIFCEQSSDFGWNGYGYAMALFVVVFSQTLILQQYQRFNMLTSAKVKTAVNGLIYKKALLLSNVSRQKCSATHGHDIKPQSPLVCSFSNSDGHFSPLARAGSSSVSSGGSPCICYTNKCFSYN
;
A
#
# COMPACT_ATOMS: atom_id res chain seq x y z
N GLN A 1 -7.69 -20.18 13.78
CA GLN A 1 -8.84 -19.91 12.86
C GLN A 1 -9.71 -18.75 13.36
N SER A 2 -10.01 -17.75 12.51
CA SER A 2 -10.76 -16.55 12.92
C SER A 2 -12.28 -16.79 13.07
N PRO A 3 -12.90 -16.43 14.21
CA PRO A 3 -14.34 -16.57 14.42
C PRO A 3 -15.17 -15.62 13.54
N GLU A 4 -14.54 -14.64 12.90
CA GLU A 4 -15.19 -13.74 11.93
C GLU A 4 -15.84 -14.53 10.78
N LYS A 5 -15.22 -15.62 10.30
CA LYS A 5 -15.77 -16.42 9.20
C LYS A 5 -17.10 -17.10 9.59
N SER A 6 -17.15 -17.67 10.79
CA SER A 6 -18.30 -18.42 11.31
C SER A 6 -19.40 -17.53 11.91
N ALA A 7 -19.14 -16.24 12.10
CA ALA A 7 -20.08 -15.31 12.71
C ALA A 7 -21.28 -15.02 11.78
N SER A 8 -22.47 -14.91 12.38
CA SER A 8 -23.69 -14.47 11.71
C SER A 8 -23.56 -13.03 11.20
N PHE A 9 -24.40 -12.64 10.25
CA PHE A 9 -24.37 -11.28 9.66
C PHE A 9 -24.47 -10.19 10.73
N PHE A 10 -25.42 -10.31 11.66
CA PHE A 10 -25.57 -9.36 12.77
C PHE A 10 -24.34 -9.35 13.68
N SER A 11 -23.76 -10.51 14.00
CA SER A 11 -22.54 -10.57 14.81
C SER A 11 -21.33 -9.93 14.12
N LYS A 12 -21.27 -9.96 12.78
CA LYS A 12 -20.23 -9.27 12.00
C LYS A 12 -20.39 -7.75 12.05
N VAL A 13 -21.64 -7.27 11.96
CA VAL A 13 -21.99 -5.84 12.02
C VAL A 13 -21.77 -5.28 13.43
N THR A 14 -22.20 -5.99 14.48
CA THR A 14 -22.07 -5.53 15.87
C THR A 14 -20.70 -5.85 16.50
N TYR A 15 -19.77 -6.45 15.74
CA TYR A 15 -18.45 -6.90 16.22
C TYR A 15 -18.51 -7.79 17.47
N SER A 16 -19.63 -8.45 17.72
CA SER A 16 -19.82 -9.29 18.91
C SER A 16 -18.81 -10.45 18.97
N TRP A 17 -18.31 -10.90 17.81
CA TRP A 17 -17.25 -11.92 17.74
C TRP A 17 -15.93 -11.47 18.40
N PHE A 18 -15.66 -10.16 18.44
CA PHE A 18 -14.45 -9.60 19.03
C PHE A 18 -14.59 -9.35 20.54
N SER A 19 -15.82 -9.32 21.08
CA SER A 19 -16.09 -9.06 22.51
C SER A 19 -15.32 -10.01 23.43
N ARG A 20 -15.12 -11.27 23.03
CA ARG A 20 -14.34 -12.24 23.81
C ARG A 20 -12.89 -11.80 24.04
N VAL A 21 -12.24 -11.23 23.03
CA VAL A 21 -10.86 -10.73 23.12
C VAL A 21 -10.79 -9.50 24.02
N ILE A 22 -11.77 -8.60 23.92
CA ILE A 22 -11.86 -7.42 24.79
C ILE A 22 -11.98 -7.85 26.26
N THR A 23 -12.87 -8.80 26.57
CA THR A 23 -13.02 -9.28 27.94
C THR A 23 -11.78 -10.02 28.45
N LEU A 24 -11.09 -10.76 27.59
CA LEU A 24 -9.84 -11.42 27.94
C LEU A 24 -8.74 -10.40 28.25
N GLY A 25 -8.59 -9.37 27.41
CA GLY A 25 -7.65 -8.27 27.61
C GLY A 25 -7.92 -7.40 28.83
N TYR A 26 -9.18 -7.34 29.28
CA TYR A 26 -9.53 -6.70 30.56
C TYR A 26 -9.04 -7.51 31.77
N LYS A 27 -9.03 -8.84 31.67
CA LYS A 27 -8.64 -9.74 32.77
C LYS A 27 -7.14 -9.99 32.85
N ARG A 28 -6.45 -10.06 31.71
CA ARG A 28 -5.00 -10.32 31.63
C ARG A 28 -4.37 -9.62 30.42
N PRO A 29 -3.07 -9.28 30.45
CA PRO A 29 -2.37 -8.80 29.26
C PRO A 29 -2.48 -9.84 28.13
N LEU A 30 -2.79 -9.36 26.93
CA LEU A 30 -2.99 -10.21 25.75
C LEU A 30 -1.65 -10.76 25.25
N GLU A 31 -1.60 -12.07 25.07
CA GLU A 31 -0.46 -12.75 24.43
C GLU A 31 -0.74 -13.01 22.95
N ARG A 32 0.30 -13.35 22.18
CA ARG A 32 0.16 -13.59 20.73
C ARG A 32 -0.75 -14.77 20.39
N GLU A 33 -0.81 -15.76 21.27
CA GLU A 33 -1.60 -16.98 21.12
C GLU A 33 -3.10 -16.71 21.29
N ASP A 34 -3.47 -15.65 22.03
CA ASP A 34 -4.85 -15.23 22.26
C ASP A 34 -5.44 -14.45 21.06
N LEU A 35 -4.59 -14.04 20.10
CA LEU A 35 -5.00 -13.27 18.94
C LEU A 35 -5.46 -14.18 17.80
N PHE A 36 -6.51 -13.76 17.11
CA PHE A 36 -6.99 -14.51 15.95
C PHE A 36 -6.03 -14.38 14.77
N GLU A 37 -5.82 -15.49 14.08
CA GLU A 37 -5.13 -15.51 12.80
C GLU A 37 -5.89 -14.67 11.76
N LEU A 38 -5.13 -13.96 10.93
CA LEU A 38 -5.67 -13.17 9.84
C LEU A 38 -6.44 -14.05 8.85
N ASN A 39 -7.48 -13.48 8.24
CA ASN A 39 -8.19 -14.16 7.16
C ASN A 39 -7.25 -14.39 5.96
N GLU A 40 -7.32 -15.57 5.33
CA GLU A 40 -6.48 -15.93 4.18
C GLU A 40 -6.61 -14.96 2.99
N THR A 41 -7.79 -14.37 2.79
CA THR A 41 -8.05 -13.36 1.76
C THR A 41 -7.32 -12.04 2.03
N ASP A 42 -7.03 -11.77 3.31
CA ASP A 42 -6.35 -10.55 3.77
C ASP A 42 -4.86 -10.80 4.04
N SER A 43 -4.43 -12.05 3.93
CA SER A 43 -3.06 -12.47 4.19
C SER A 43 -2.10 -11.98 3.11
N SER A 44 -0.89 -11.61 3.54
CA SER A 44 0.20 -11.19 2.64
C SER A 44 0.53 -12.27 1.61
N TYR A 45 0.39 -13.55 1.97
CA TYR A 45 0.64 -14.68 1.07
C TYR A 45 -0.25 -14.67 -0.17
N THR A 46 -1.46 -14.11 -0.08
CA THR A 46 -2.40 -14.02 -1.21
C THR A 46 -2.26 -12.68 -1.93
N VAL A 47 -2.14 -11.58 -1.19
CA VAL A 47 -2.12 -10.22 -1.76
C VAL A 47 -0.81 -9.93 -2.51
N CYS A 48 0.34 -10.29 -1.92
CA CYS A 48 1.66 -10.03 -2.51
C CYS A 48 1.88 -10.66 -3.90
N PRO A 49 1.58 -11.95 -4.16
CA PRO A 49 1.80 -12.53 -5.48
C PRO A 49 0.85 -11.98 -6.55
N ILE A 50 -0.38 -11.59 -6.19
CA ILE A 50 -1.31 -10.94 -7.11
C ILE A 50 -0.73 -9.61 -7.58
N PHE A 51 -0.28 -8.78 -6.63
CA PHE A 51 0.36 -7.51 -6.93
C PHE A 51 1.65 -7.71 -7.74
N GLU A 52 2.48 -8.70 -7.39
CA GLU A 52 3.72 -8.99 -8.10
C GLU A 52 3.47 -9.42 -9.56
N LYS A 53 2.47 -10.27 -9.81
CA LYS A 53 2.07 -10.66 -11.15
C LYS A 53 1.67 -9.45 -11.99
N GLN A 54 0.94 -8.52 -11.39
CA GLN A 54 0.50 -7.30 -12.08
C GLN A 54 1.66 -6.31 -12.30
N TRP A 55 2.57 -6.19 -11.33
CA TRP A 55 3.79 -5.40 -11.46
C TRP A 55 4.70 -5.92 -12.59
N ARG A 56 4.88 -7.24 -12.71
CA ARG A 56 5.66 -7.83 -13.81
C ARG A 56 5.04 -7.53 -15.18
N LYS A 57 3.71 -7.63 -15.30
CA LYS A 57 2.99 -7.28 -16.53
C LYS A 57 3.23 -5.81 -16.91
N GLU A 58 3.21 -4.91 -15.94
CA GLU A 58 3.44 -3.49 -16.21
C GLU A 58 4.89 -3.24 -16.65
N VAL A 59 5.88 -3.82 -15.97
CA VAL A 59 7.30 -3.72 -16.35
C VAL A 59 7.54 -4.25 -17.76
N LEU A 60 6.92 -5.37 -18.15
CA LEU A 60 7.03 -5.91 -19.51
C LEU A 60 6.42 -4.97 -20.55
N ARG A 61 5.22 -4.44 -20.29
CA ARG A 61 4.56 -3.46 -21.17
C ARG A 61 5.37 -2.19 -21.36
N THR A 62 5.98 -1.66 -20.30
CA THR A 62 6.86 -0.49 -20.39
C THR A 62 8.08 -0.80 -21.26
N LYS A 63 8.72 -1.96 -21.07
CA LYS A 63 9.87 -2.39 -21.90
C LYS A 63 9.51 -2.55 -23.38
N GLU A 64 8.36 -3.13 -23.69
CA GLU A 64 7.89 -3.25 -25.08
C GLU A 64 7.61 -1.89 -25.71
N ARG A 65 6.97 -0.98 -24.97
CA ARG A 65 6.74 0.40 -25.43
C ARG A 65 8.04 1.16 -25.67
N GLN A 66 9.05 0.97 -24.82
CA GLN A 66 10.37 1.56 -25.01
C GLN A 66 11.06 1.00 -26.27
N LYS A 67 11.05 -0.32 -26.47
CA LYS A 67 11.60 -0.95 -27.68
C LYS A 67 10.92 -0.48 -28.96
N ALA A 68 9.58 -0.39 -28.96
CA ALA A 68 8.83 0.12 -30.10
C ALA A 68 9.18 1.59 -30.40
N LYS A 69 9.25 2.45 -29.38
CA LYS A 69 9.63 3.86 -29.57
C LYS A 69 11.05 4.01 -30.12
N ALA A 70 12.00 3.18 -29.65
CA ALA A 70 13.37 3.15 -30.16
C ALA A 70 13.44 2.79 -31.66
N SER A 71 12.61 1.85 -32.13
CA SER A 71 12.54 1.51 -33.56
C SER A 71 11.93 2.60 -34.45
N PHE A 72 11.17 3.54 -33.88
CA PHE A 72 10.53 4.63 -34.64
C PHE A 72 11.34 5.94 -34.65
N HIS A 73 12.61 5.95 -34.18
CA HIS A 73 13.47 7.15 -34.10
C HIS A 73 12.77 8.36 -33.45
N LYS A 74 11.80 8.11 -32.57
CA LYS A 74 11.11 9.15 -31.81
C LYS A 74 11.84 9.31 -30.49
N GLU A 75 12.18 10.56 -30.13
CA GLU A 75 12.92 10.91 -28.93
C GLU A 75 12.47 10.04 -27.74
N ALA A 76 13.41 9.23 -27.24
CA ALA A 76 13.16 8.21 -26.24
C ALA A 76 12.93 8.89 -24.89
N ASP A 77 11.72 9.36 -24.67
CA ASP A 77 11.28 9.73 -23.34
C ASP A 77 11.40 8.49 -22.44
N ASP A 78 12.28 8.58 -21.43
CA ASP A 78 12.61 7.52 -20.48
C ASP A 78 11.42 7.29 -19.56
N THR A 79 10.37 6.68 -20.12
CA THR A 79 9.11 6.46 -19.42
C THR A 79 9.34 5.36 -18.38
N LYS A 80 9.69 5.75 -17.16
CA LYS A 80 9.90 4.83 -16.04
C LYS A 80 8.59 4.07 -15.72
N PRO A 81 8.66 2.78 -15.35
CA PRO A 81 7.48 2.02 -14.98
C PRO A 81 6.83 2.64 -13.73
N SER A 82 5.56 3.01 -13.83
CA SER A 82 4.83 3.68 -12.75
C SER A 82 4.26 2.68 -11.76
N LEU A 83 4.84 2.64 -10.56
CA LEU A 83 4.38 1.77 -9.46
C LEU A 83 2.94 2.06 -9.05
N LEU A 84 2.55 3.34 -9.03
CA LEU A 84 1.20 3.77 -8.72
C LEU A 84 0.16 3.21 -9.70
N TYR A 85 0.50 3.12 -11.00
CA TYR A 85 -0.41 2.57 -12.00
C TYR A 85 -0.61 1.06 -11.83
N ALA A 86 0.47 0.32 -11.58
CA ALA A 86 0.38 -1.11 -11.29
C ALA A 86 -0.40 -1.39 -10.01
N LEU A 87 -0.20 -0.57 -8.98
CA LEU A 87 -0.93 -0.63 -7.72
C LEU A 87 -2.42 -0.36 -7.94
N TRP A 88 -2.74 0.73 -8.64
CA TRP A 88 -4.12 1.10 -8.98
C TRP A 88 -4.80 -0.02 -9.76
N ASN A 89 -4.20 -0.57 -10.81
CA ASN A 89 -4.84 -1.63 -11.59
C ASN A 89 -5.07 -2.93 -10.80
N THR A 90 -4.26 -3.18 -9.76
CA THR A 90 -4.42 -4.33 -8.87
C THR A 90 -5.58 -4.13 -7.88
N PHE A 91 -5.65 -2.95 -7.25
CA PHE A 91 -6.60 -2.68 -6.16
C PHE A 91 -7.86 -1.92 -6.60
N LYS A 92 -7.98 -1.50 -7.87
CA LYS A 92 -9.10 -0.68 -8.37
C LYS A 92 -10.47 -1.24 -8.03
N SER A 93 -10.67 -2.56 -8.14
CA SER A 93 -11.98 -3.17 -7.90
C SER A 93 -12.40 -3.00 -6.44
N VAL A 94 -11.46 -3.18 -5.51
CA VAL A 94 -11.69 -2.98 -4.07
C VAL A 94 -11.89 -1.48 -3.77
N LEU A 95 -11.06 -0.61 -4.33
CA LEU A 95 -11.16 0.84 -4.13
C LEU A 95 -12.47 1.43 -4.67
N ILE A 96 -12.94 0.97 -5.82
CA ILE A 96 -14.22 1.38 -6.40
C ILE A 96 -15.37 0.96 -5.48
N GLN A 97 -15.33 -0.25 -4.94
CA GLN A 97 -16.32 -0.72 -3.98
C GLN A 97 -16.34 0.15 -2.70
N VAL A 98 -15.17 0.48 -2.14
CA VAL A 98 -15.06 1.41 -0.99
C VAL A 98 -15.68 2.77 -1.33
N ALA A 99 -15.33 3.32 -2.50
CA ALA A 99 -15.76 4.64 -2.93
C ALA A 99 -17.27 4.72 -3.14
N LEU A 100 -17.87 3.72 -3.81
CA LEU A 100 -19.31 3.66 -4.02
C LEU A 100 -20.08 3.60 -2.70
N PHE A 101 -19.64 2.76 -1.75
CA PHE A 101 -20.24 2.69 -0.42
C PHE A 101 -20.14 4.02 0.34
N LYS A 102 -19.03 4.76 0.17
CA LYS A 102 -18.87 6.09 0.78
C LYS A 102 -19.85 7.11 0.21
N VAL A 103 -19.98 7.16 -1.11
CA VAL A 103 -20.93 8.05 -1.79
C VAL A 103 -22.35 7.77 -1.31
N PHE A 104 -22.72 6.50 -1.17
CA PHE A 104 -24.02 6.12 -0.62
C PHE A 104 -24.20 6.60 0.83
N ALA A 105 -23.20 6.41 1.69
CA ALA A 105 -23.23 6.90 3.07
C ALA A 105 -23.39 8.43 3.15
N ASP A 106 -22.74 9.15 2.25
CA ASP A 106 -22.80 10.62 2.20
C ASP A 106 -24.18 11.11 1.78
N ILE A 107 -24.82 10.45 0.80
CA ILE A 107 -26.20 10.74 0.41
C ILE A 107 -27.16 10.57 1.61
N LEU A 108 -27.01 9.49 2.40
CA LEU A 108 -27.80 9.32 3.63
C LEU A 108 -27.50 10.43 4.65
N SER A 109 -26.24 10.82 4.80
CA SER A 109 -25.85 11.90 5.72
C SER A 109 -26.47 13.24 5.33
N PHE A 110 -26.64 13.53 4.04
CA PHE A 110 -27.34 14.73 3.56
C PHE A 110 -28.86 14.63 3.71
N THR A 111 -29.41 13.41 3.74
CA THR A 111 -30.85 13.20 3.91
C THR A 111 -31.31 13.50 5.35
N SER A 112 -30.46 13.24 6.35
CA SER A 112 -30.75 13.52 7.76
C SER A 112 -31.21 14.97 8.05
N PRO A 113 -30.45 16.02 7.69
CA PRO A 113 -30.89 17.40 7.90
C PRO A 113 -32.09 17.80 7.02
N LEU A 114 -32.31 17.15 5.87
CA LEU A 114 -33.49 17.40 5.03
C LEU A 114 -34.78 16.95 5.73
N ILE A 115 -34.76 15.78 6.37
CA ILE A 115 -35.92 15.29 7.13
C ILE A 115 -36.15 16.19 8.36
N MET A 116 -35.09 16.62 9.05
CA MET A 116 -35.19 17.58 10.16
C MET A 116 -35.87 18.89 9.72
N LYS A 117 -35.51 19.41 8.55
CA LYS A 117 -36.14 20.62 7.99
C LYS A 117 -37.63 20.42 7.74
N GLN A 118 -38.03 19.30 7.14
CA GLN A 118 -39.44 19.01 6.87
C GLN A 118 -40.24 18.84 8.17
N MET A 119 -39.63 18.24 9.19
CA MET A 119 -40.25 18.11 10.51
C MET A 119 -40.50 19.49 11.15
N ILE A 120 -39.55 20.43 11.07
CA ILE A 120 -39.72 21.79 11.61
C ILE A 120 -40.89 22.51 10.92
N ILE A 121 -40.96 22.45 9.58
CA ILE A 121 -42.04 23.08 8.80
C ILE A 121 -43.40 22.47 9.16
N PHE A 122 -43.46 21.15 9.38
CA PHE A 122 -44.67 20.47 9.81
C PHE A 122 -45.13 20.92 11.21
N CYS A 123 -44.21 21.10 12.15
CA CYS A 123 -44.52 21.61 13.49
C CYS A 123 -45.05 23.06 13.48
N GLU A 124 -44.67 23.88 12.49
CA GLU A 124 -45.12 25.28 12.38
C GLU A 124 -46.53 25.39 11.77
N GLN A 125 -46.87 24.51 10.82
CA GLN A 125 -48.13 24.56 10.06
C GLN A 125 -49.30 23.83 10.73
N SER A 126 -49.04 22.81 11.54
CA SER A 126 -50.08 21.96 12.15
C SER A 126 -49.91 21.84 13.66
N SER A 127 -50.90 22.32 14.41
CA SER A 127 -51.00 22.16 15.87
C SER A 127 -51.48 20.76 16.30
N ASP A 128 -51.98 19.96 15.35
CA ASP A 128 -52.46 18.60 15.59
C ASP A 128 -51.36 17.57 15.28
N PHE A 129 -50.76 17.01 16.34
CA PHE A 129 -49.75 15.95 16.27
C PHE A 129 -50.41 14.60 15.95
N GLY A 130 -50.86 14.42 14.71
CA GLY A 130 -51.33 13.14 14.20
C GLY A 130 -50.20 12.12 13.96
N TRP A 131 -50.55 10.99 13.33
CA TRP A 131 -49.62 9.93 12.93
C TRP A 131 -48.46 10.40 12.02
N ASN A 132 -48.63 11.52 11.31
CA ASN A 132 -47.62 12.08 10.40
C ASN A 132 -46.35 12.54 11.14
N GLY A 133 -46.47 13.09 12.35
CA GLY A 133 -45.31 13.53 13.16
C GLY A 133 -44.44 12.35 13.60
N TYR A 134 -45.06 11.28 14.08
CA TYR A 134 -44.36 10.04 14.44
C TYR A 134 -43.67 9.39 13.24
N GLY A 135 -44.25 9.51 12.04
CA GLY A 135 -43.64 9.04 10.80
C GLY A 135 -42.27 9.68 10.53
N TYR A 136 -42.16 11.00 10.68
CA TYR A 136 -40.88 11.70 10.51
C TYR A 136 -39.85 11.35 11.59
N ALA A 137 -40.28 11.21 12.85
CA ALA A 137 -39.40 10.79 13.94
C ALA A 137 -38.84 9.36 13.73
N MET A 138 -39.69 8.42 13.33
CA MET A 138 -39.27 7.05 13.01
C MET A 138 -38.35 7.02 11.77
N ALA A 139 -38.66 7.81 10.74
CA ALA A 139 -37.82 7.94 9.55
C ALA A 139 -36.42 8.48 9.89
N LEU A 140 -36.33 9.51 10.74
CA LEU A 140 -35.06 10.04 11.24
C LEU A 140 -34.25 8.98 11.98
N PHE A 141 -34.90 8.24 12.88
CA PHE A 141 -34.24 7.16 13.62
C PHE A 141 -33.65 6.11 12.67
N VAL A 142 -34.43 5.64 11.70
CA VAL A 142 -33.98 4.64 10.72
C VAL A 142 -32.83 5.17 9.86
N VAL A 143 -32.91 6.42 9.40
CA VAL A 143 -31.86 7.03 8.56
C VAL A 143 -30.56 7.19 9.34
N VAL A 144 -30.60 7.76 10.55
CA VAL A 144 -29.40 7.99 11.38
C VAL A 144 -28.78 6.67 11.84
N PHE A 145 -29.60 5.70 12.22
CA PHE A 145 -29.13 4.36 12.59
C PHE A 145 -28.44 3.67 11.42
N SER A 146 -29.06 3.68 10.24
CA SER A 146 -28.49 3.09 9.02
C SER A 146 -27.22 3.81 8.58
N GLN A 147 -27.20 5.14 8.63
CA GLN A 147 -26.03 5.97 8.35
C GLN A 147 -24.85 5.58 9.27
N THR A 148 -25.09 5.44 10.57
CA THR A 148 -24.06 5.07 11.54
C THR A 148 -23.48 3.68 11.23
N LEU A 149 -24.33 2.70 10.93
CA LEU A 149 -23.88 1.35 10.57
C LEU A 149 -23.05 1.34 9.28
N ILE A 150 -23.48 2.05 8.24
CA ILE A 150 -22.76 2.14 6.97
C ILE A 150 -21.41 2.82 7.17
N LEU A 151 -21.35 3.91 7.95
CA LEU A 151 -20.11 4.63 8.23
C LEU A 151 -19.10 3.74 8.98
N GLN A 152 -19.55 2.98 9.98
CA GLN A 152 -18.71 2.04 10.71
C GLN A 152 -18.17 0.93 9.81
N GLN A 153 -19.01 0.40 8.93
CA GLN A 153 -18.61 -0.63 7.97
C GLN A 153 -17.62 -0.08 6.93
N TYR A 154 -17.84 1.14 6.45
CA TYR A 154 -16.92 1.86 5.58
C TYR A 154 -15.54 2.02 6.23
N GLN A 155 -15.50 2.48 7.48
CA GLN A 155 -14.24 2.70 8.20
C GLN A 155 -13.44 1.40 8.35
N ARG A 156 -14.11 0.29 8.67
CA ARG A 156 -13.50 -1.04 8.73
C ARG A 156 -12.92 -1.46 7.39
N PHE A 157 -13.72 -1.36 6.33
CA PHE A 157 -13.31 -1.78 5.00
C PHE A 157 -12.16 -0.92 4.43
N ASN A 158 -12.18 0.38 4.73
CA ASN A 158 -11.12 1.32 4.41
C ASN A 158 -9.81 0.96 5.14
N MET A 159 -9.87 0.69 6.46
CA MET A 159 -8.70 0.30 7.25
C MET A 159 -8.08 -1.01 6.73
N LEU A 160 -8.91 -2.02 6.44
CA LEU A 160 -8.47 -3.29 5.87
C LEU A 160 -7.81 -3.11 4.49
N THR A 161 -8.42 -2.29 3.61
CA THR A 161 -7.87 -2.00 2.28
C THR A 161 -6.53 -1.28 2.39
N SER A 162 -6.41 -0.29 3.28
CA SER A 162 -5.15 0.40 3.55
C SER A 162 -4.06 -0.56 4.01
N ALA A 163 -4.38 -1.47 4.92
CA ALA A 163 -3.44 -2.48 5.41
C ALA A 163 -2.95 -3.41 4.28
N LYS A 164 -3.86 -3.88 3.42
CA LYS A 164 -3.51 -4.71 2.25
C LYS A 164 -2.55 -4.00 1.31
N VAL A 165 -2.84 -2.74 0.98
CA VAL A 165 -2.00 -1.93 0.08
C VAL A 165 -0.61 -1.73 0.70
N LYS A 166 -0.53 -1.33 1.97
CA LYS A 166 0.74 -1.14 2.69
C LYS A 166 1.58 -2.41 2.72
N THR A 167 0.98 -3.54 3.05
CA THR A 167 1.66 -4.85 3.11
C THR A 167 2.16 -5.29 1.73
N ALA A 168 1.36 -5.10 0.67
CA ALA A 168 1.77 -5.44 -0.70
C ALA A 168 2.97 -4.62 -1.18
N VAL A 169 2.95 -3.31 -0.92
CA VAL A 169 4.04 -2.40 -1.29
C VAL A 169 5.32 -2.74 -0.52
N ASN A 170 5.22 -2.91 0.79
CA ASN A 170 6.37 -3.28 1.64
C ASN A 170 6.96 -4.63 1.23
N GLY A 171 6.12 -5.63 0.93
CA GLY A 171 6.57 -6.94 0.44
C GLY A 171 7.35 -6.85 -0.87
N LEU A 172 6.90 -6.01 -1.81
CA LEU A 172 7.62 -5.78 -3.07
C LEU A 172 8.95 -5.07 -2.85
N ILE A 173 8.98 -4.02 -2.02
CA ILE A 173 10.20 -3.26 -1.70
C ILE A 173 11.23 -4.18 -1.05
N TYR A 174 10.81 -4.97 -0.06
CA TYR A 174 11.68 -5.92 0.63
C TYR A 174 12.29 -6.95 -0.34
N LYS A 175 11.47 -7.54 -1.23
CA LYS A 175 11.95 -8.48 -2.24
C LYS A 175 12.96 -7.85 -3.19
N LYS A 176 12.72 -6.60 -3.64
CA LYS A 176 13.64 -5.87 -4.52
C LYS A 176 14.96 -5.52 -3.81
N ALA A 177 14.90 -5.11 -2.55
CA ALA A 177 16.08 -4.84 -1.74
C ALA A 177 16.93 -6.10 -1.53
N LEU A 178 16.30 -7.23 -1.20
CA LEU A 178 17.00 -8.51 -1.03
C LEU A 178 17.66 -8.99 -2.33
N LEU A 179 16.97 -8.89 -3.46
CA LEU A 179 17.53 -9.29 -4.76
C LEU A 179 18.72 -8.42 -5.17
N LEU A 180 18.62 -7.09 -4.98
CA LEU A 180 19.73 -6.18 -5.29
C LEU A 180 20.95 -6.46 -4.39
N SER A 181 20.71 -6.74 -3.11
CA SER A 181 21.75 -7.07 -2.13
C SER A 181 22.46 -8.39 -2.44
N ASN A 182 21.73 -9.39 -2.98
CA ASN A 182 22.34 -10.63 -3.43
C ASN A 182 23.17 -10.46 -4.71
N VAL A 183 22.68 -9.66 -5.67
CA VAL A 183 23.42 -9.37 -6.92
C VAL A 183 24.71 -8.59 -6.64
N SER A 184 24.69 -7.62 -5.72
CA SER A 184 25.91 -6.90 -5.33
C SER A 184 26.91 -7.81 -4.64
N ARG A 185 26.45 -8.67 -3.71
CA ARG A 185 27.31 -9.66 -3.06
C ARG A 185 27.95 -10.63 -4.05
N GLN A 186 27.19 -11.18 -4.99
CA GLN A 186 27.72 -12.08 -6.02
C GLN A 186 28.77 -11.39 -6.90
N LYS A 187 28.57 -10.11 -7.24
CA LYS A 187 29.54 -9.33 -8.01
C LYS A 187 30.85 -9.12 -7.26
N CYS A 188 30.81 -8.89 -5.93
CA CYS A 188 32.00 -8.80 -5.09
C CYS A 188 32.69 -10.15 -4.86
N SER A 189 31.94 -11.24 -4.67
CA SER A 189 32.51 -12.58 -4.47
C SER A 189 33.18 -13.12 -5.74
N ALA A 190 32.64 -12.83 -6.93
CA ALA A 190 33.27 -13.19 -8.20
C ALA A 190 34.60 -12.47 -8.44
N THR A 191 34.80 -11.28 -7.85
CA THR A 191 36.09 -10.56 -7.88
C THR A 191 37.11 -11.13 -6.89
N HIS A 192 36.71 -11.96 -5.92
CA HIS A 192 37.62 -12.51 -4.91
C HIS A 192 38.22 -13.88 -5.30
N GLY A 193 37.77 -14.48 -6.41
CA GLY A 193 38.23 -15.78 -6.92
C GLY A 193 39.15 -15.72 -8.14
N HIS A 194 39.39 -14.53 -8.71
CA HIS A 194 40.34 -14.34 -9.81
C HIS A 194 41.20 -13.11 -9.51
N ASP A 195 42.51 -13.34 -9.47
CA ASP A 195 43.61 -12.37 -9.29
C ASP A 195 43.89 -11.79 -7.89
N ILE A 196 44.84 -12.45 -7.21
CA ILE A 196 45.90 -11.71 -6.52
C ILE A 196 46.76 -11.04 -7.59
N LYS A 197 46.37 -9.85 -8.06
CA LYS A 197 47.30 -8.91 -8.67
C LYS A 197 46.84 -7.48 -8.43
N PRO A 198 47.66 -6.64 -7.76
CA PRO A 198 47.27 -5.26 -7.51
C PRO A 198 47.53 -4.47 -8.79
N GLN A 199 46.51 -4.25 -9.60
CA GLN A 199 46.59 -3.24 -10.65
C GLN A 199 45.23 -2.56 -10.88
N SER A 200 45.19 -1.30 -10.42
CA SER A 200 44.27 -0.21 -10.78
C SER A 200 42.82 -0.26 -10.26
N PRO A 201 42.24 0.92 -9.93
CA PRO A 201 40.93 1.01 -9.28
C PRO A 201 39.83 0.66 -10.29
N LEU A 202 39.19 -0.49 -10.09
CA LEU A 202 37.98 -0.85 -10.81
C LEU A 202 36.85 0.08 -10.36
N VAL A 203 36.59 1.06 -11.21
CA VAL A 203 35.38 1.86 -11.26
C VAL A 203 34.18 0.92 -11.16
N CYS A 204 33.34 1.10 -10.14
CA CYS A 204 32.01 0.48 -10.09
C CYS A 204 31.20 1.05 -11.26
N SER A 205 31.29 0.42 -12.44
CA SER A 205 30.42 0.74 -13.57
C SER A 205 28.97 0.45 -13.16
N PHE A 206 28.23 1.52 -12.93
CA PHE A 206 26.79 1.54 -13.00
C PHE A 206 26.43 1.22 -14.45
N SER A 207 25.99 -0.01 -14.72
CA SER A 207 25.44 -0.36 -16.03
C SER A 207 24.07 0.30 -16.14
N ASN A 208 24.02 1.49 -16.75
CA ASN A 208 22.79 1.95 -17.37
C ASN A 208 22.50 1.03 -18.57
N SER A 209 21.21 0.83 -18.87
CA SER A 209 20.71 -0.12 -19.88
C SER A 209 21.01 0.27 -21.33
N ASP A 210 21.86 1.27 -21.57
CA ASP A 210 22.21 1.72 -22.91
C ASP A 210 23.66 1.34 -23.20
N GLY A 211 23.83 0.34 -24.07
CA GLY A 211 25.12 -0.18 -24.50
C GLY A 211 25.88 0.79 -25.39
N HIS A 212 26.28 1.94 -24.85
CA HIS A 212 27.13 2.90 -25.53
C HIS A 212 28.37 3.24 -24.68
N PHE A 213 29.53 2.81 -25.17
CA PHE A 213 30.84 3.16 -24.63
C PHE A 213 31.21 4.56 -25.11
N SER A 214 31.46 5.50 -24.19
CA SER A 214 32.15 6.75 -24.51
C SER A 214 33.39 6.86 -23.60
N PRO A 215 34.60 7.06 -24.18
CA PRO A 215 35.82 7.16 -23.39
C PRO A 215 35.95 8.56 -22.77
N LEU A 216 36.19 8.63 -21.46
CA LEU A 216 36.51 9.86 -20.76
C LEU A 216 38.04 9.93 -20.54
N ALA A 217 38.59 11.10 -20.87
CA ALA A 217 40.01 11.43 -20.93
C ALA A 217 40.77 11.20 -19.60
N ARG A 218 42.07 10.92 -19.73
CA ARG A 218 43.05 10.68 -18.66
C ARG A 218 43.89 11.93 -18.40
N ALA A 219 44.01 12.33 -17.13
CA ALA A 219 45.18 12.93 -16.43
C ALA A 219 44.69 13.52 -15.09
N GLY A 220 45.35 13.45 -13.93
CA GLY A 220 46.74 13.14 -13.63
C GLY A 220 46.93 12.60 -12.21
N SER A 221 48.17 12.22 -11.95
CA SER A 221 48.77 11.50 -10.82
C SER A 221 48.90 12.32 -9.53
N SER A 222 48.83 11.65 -8.35
CA SER A 222 49.68 11.91 -7.15
C SER A 222 49.52 10.83 -6.05
N SER A 223 50.63 10.13 -5.78
CA SER A 223 51.20 9.55 -4.54
C SER A 223 50.37 9.15 -3.29
N VAL A 224 50.41 7.84 -2.99
CA VAL A 224 50.76 7.10 -1.74
C VAL A 224 50.61 7.79 -0.36
N SER A 225 49.86 7.17 0.57
CA SER A 225 50.34 6.79 1.92
C SER A 225 49.41 5.78 2.61
N SER A 226 50.02 4.96 3.48
CA SER A 226 49.55 3.74 4.14
C SER A 226 48.74 4.01 5.42
N GLY A 227 47.76 3.14 5.75
CA GLY A 227 47.10 3.12 7.06
C GLY A 227 45.72 2.45 7.02
N GLY A 228 45.61 1.24 7.57
CA GLY A 228 44.39 0.42 7.52
C GLY A 228 43.32 0.77 8.56
N SER A 229 42.06 0.64 8.15
CA SER A 229 40.89 0.22 8.94
C SER A 229 39.70 -0.05 8.00
N PRO A 230 38.78 -0.99 8.30
CA PRO A 230 37.78 -1.47 7.34
C PRO A 230 36.64 -0.47 7.17
N CYS A 231 36.39 -0.03 5.93
CA CYS A 231 35.27 0.85 5.61
C CYS A 231 33.96 0.07 5.47
N ILE A 232 33.03 0.31 6.40
CA ILE A 232 31.61 -0.06 6.27
C ILE A 232 30.91 1.04 5.45
N CYS A 233 30.53 0.74 4.21
CA CYS A 233 29.78 1.68 3.36
C CYS A 233 28.28 1.65 3.70
N TYR A 234 27.81 2.62 4.49
CA TYR A 234 26.39 2.98 4.52
C TYR A 234 26.12 4.11 3.52
N THR A 235 25.26 3.79 2.56
CA THR A 235 24.34 4.69 1.84
C THR A 235 24.72 6.19 1.71
N ASN A 236 25.20 6.57 0.53
CA ASN A 236 24.83 7.80 -0.19
C ASN A 236 24.68 9.13 0.58
N LYS A 237 25.70 9.59 1.32
CA LYS A 237 25.98 11.04 1.53
C LYS A 237 27.31 11.26 2.25
N CYS A 238 28.29 11.88 1.57
CA CYS A 238 29.43 12.50 2.25
C CYS A 238 29.01 13.89 2.71
N PHE A 239 28.96 14.09 4.02
CA PHE A 239 29.00 15.43 4.62
C PHE A 239 30.47 15.80 4.83
N SER A 240 30.87 16.95 4.30
CA SER A 240 32.15 17.59 4.63
C SER A 240 31.93 18.42 5.89
N TYR A 241 32.68 18.16 6.95
CA TYR A 241 32.87 19.09 8.07
C TYR A 241 34.38 19.29 8.24
N ASN A 242 34.79 20.55 8.30
CA ASN A 242 36.18 21.00 8.51
C ASN A 242 36.79 20.37 9.76
#